data_AF-A0A812EZX9-F1
#
_entry.id   AF-A0A812EZX9-F1
#
_cell.length_a   1.000
_cell.length_b   1.000
_cell.length_c   1.000
_cell.angle_alpha   90.00
_cell.angle_beta   90.00
_cell.angle_gamma   90.00
#
_symmetry.space_group_name_H-M   'P 1'
#
loop_
_entity.id
_entity.type
_entity.pdbx_description
1 polymer ?
#
loop_
_entity_poly.entity_id
_entity_poly.type
_entity_poly.pdbx_seq_one_letter_code
_entity_poly.pdbx_strand_id
1 'polypeptide(L)' 'MEECRYAIYCDTKRATDIKIHKSDCGHIKKLEGHDNEWFYAPTYTNAKIIADLLGKDRNLGNSDCQHCKPQ' A
#
# COMPACT_ATOMS: atom_id res chain seq x y z
N MET A 1 5.84 -17.80 13.26
CA MET A 1 6.02 -17.66 11.80
C MET A 1 5.33 -16.36 11.42
N GLU A 2 6.08 -15.45 10.79
CA GLU A 2 5.71 -14.03 10.64
C GLU A 2 4.43 -13.84 9.82
N GLU A 3 3.34 -13.47 10.48
CA GLU A 3 2.15 -12.94 9.80
C GLU A 3 2.28 -11.43 9.60
N CYS A 4 3.36 -10.98 8.97
CA CYS A 4 3.48 -9.60 8.52
C CYS A 4 2.78 -9.47 7.15
N ARG A 5 1.45 -9.39 7.15
CA ARG A 5 0.66 -9.15 5.93
C ARG A 5 0.73 -7.67 5.57
N TYR A 6 0.92 -7.33 4.30
CA TYR A 6 0.96 -5.96 3.78
C TYR A 6 -0.28 -5.66 2.95
N ALA A 7 -0.70 -4.41 2.97
CA ALA A 7 -1.78 -3.89 2.15
C ALA A 7 -1.26 -2.72 1.31
N ILE A 8 -1.60 -2.73 0.03
CA ILE A 8 -1.27 -1.68 -0.94
C ILE A 8 -2.54 -0.89 -1.21
N TYR A 9 -2.42 0.42 -1.09
CA TYR A 9 -3.50 1.38 -1.16
C TYR A 9 -3.25 2.40 -2.27
N CYS A 10 -4.25 2.66 -3.12
CA CYS A 10 -4.24 3.69 -4.14
C CYS A 10 -5.54 4.53 -4.07
N ASP A 11 -5.43 5.80 -3.65
CA ASP A 11 -6.56 6.76 -3.68
C ASP A 11 -6.90 7.13 -5.13
N THR A 12 -7.73 6.36 -5.83
CA THR A 12 -8.03 6.69 -7.25
C THR A 12 -8.63 8.09 -7.48
N LYS A 13 -9.14 8.79 -6.45
CA LYS A 13 -9.71 10.13 -6.58
C LYS A 13 -8.71 11.25 -6.29
N ARG A 14 -7.66 11.00 -5.49
CA ARG A 14 -6.66 12.02 -5.08
C ARG A 14 -5.20 11.55 -5.17
N ALA A 15 -4.93 10.31 -5.59
CA ALA A 15 -3.61 9.72 -5.50
C ALA A 15 -2.64 10.46 -6.39
N THR A 16 -1.67 11.09 -5.73
CA THR A 16 -0.39 11.45 -6.31
C THR A 16 0.60 10.27 -6.21
N ASP A 17 0.26 9.23 -5.43
CA ASP A 17 1.19 8.19 -4.99
C ASP A 17 0.45 6.94 -4.45
N ILE A 18 1.03 5.75 -4.63
CA ILE A 18 0.54 4.47 -4.11
C ILE A 18 1.22 4.16 -2.78
N LYS A 19 0.47 3.78 -1.74
CA LYS A 19 1.01 3.54 -0.40
C LYS A 19 1.05 2.08 -0.01
N ILE A 20 2.17 1.66 0.59
CA ILE A 20 2.33 0.33 1.19
C ILE A 20 2.22 0.43 2.71
N HIS A 21 1.32 -0.37 3.28
CA HIS A 21 1.05 -0.46 4.71
C HIS A 21 1.24 -1.89 5.21
N LYS A 22 1.55 -2.05 6.50
CA LYS A 22 1.30 -3.31 7.20
C LYS A 22 -0.20 -3.45 7.45
N SER A 23 -0.71 -4.67 7.44
CA SER A 23 -2.13 -5.00 7.63
C SER A 23 -2.70 -4.56 8.98
N ASP A 24 -1.84 -4.46 10.01
CA ASP A 24 -2.17 -4.00 11.35
C ASP A 24 -1.94 -2.49 11.55
N CYS A 25 -1.55 -1.76 10.50
CA CYS A 25 -1.26 -0.33 10.59
C CYS A 25 -2.54 0.46 10.92
N GLY A 26 -2.68 1.00 12.13
CA GLY A 26 -3.84 1.80 12.51
C GLY A 26 -4.11 3.05 11.65
N HIS A 27 -3.15 3.47 10.81
CA HIS A 27 -3.33 4.55 9.83
C HIS A 27 -4.04 4.09 8.55
N ILE A 28 -4.06 2.78 8.28
CA ILE A 28 -4.73 2.18 7.12
C ILE A 28 -6.24 2.40 7.19
N LYS A 29 -6.83 2.18 8.38
CA LYS A 29 -8.27 2.27 8.65
C LYS A 29 -8.83 3.69 8.65
N LYS A 30 -7.97 4.71 8.74
CA LYS A 30 -8.41 6.11 8.72
C LYS A 30 -8.85 6.56 7.31
N LEU A 31 -8.46 5.83 6.27
CA LEU A 31 -8.71 6.21 4.87
C LEU A 31 -9.75 5.32 4.15
N GLU A 32 -10.11 4.15 4.72
CA GLU A 32 -11.06 3.16 4.16
C GLU A 32 -12.41 3.72 3.66
N GLY A 33 -12.82 4.92 4.05
CA GLY A 33 -14.07 5.55 3.61
C GLY A 33 -14.12 6.00 2.15
N HIS A 34 -12.99 6.04 1.42
CA HIS A 34 -12.94 6.70 0.11
C HIS A 34 -12.26 5.92 -1.04
N ASP A 35 -11.81 4.70 -0.77
CA ASP A 35 -10.76 4.07 -1.59
C ASP A 35 -11.24 2.83 -2.34
N ASN A 36 -10.97 2.79 -3.64
CA ASN A 36 -11.58 1.82 -4.56
C ASN A 36 -10.80 0.50 -4.71
N GLU A 37 -9.49 0.45 -4.41
CA GLU A 37 -8.69 -0.76 -4.65
C GLU A 37 -7.68 -1.04 -3.55
N TRP A 38 -7.80 -2.25 -2.99
CA TRP A 38 -6.93 -2.81 -1.97
C TRP A 38 -6.27 -4.07 -2.53
N PHE A 39 -4.95 -4.10 -2.51
CA PHE A 39 -4.20 -5.33 -2.78
C PHE A 39 -3.54 -5.81 -1.49
N TYR A 40 -3.48 -7.11 -1.30
CA TYR A 40 -2.84 -7.73 -0.16
C TYR A 40 -1.63 -8.55 -0.60
N ALA A 41 -0.54 -8.44 0.14
CA ALA A 41 0.69 -9.15 -0.13
C ALA A 41 1.24 -9.80 1.15
N PRO A 42 1.78 -11.02 1.10
CA PRO A 42 2.30 -11.72 2.26
C PRO A 42 3.69 -11.21 2.70
N THR A 43 4.41 -10.51 1.83
CA THR A 43 5.74 -9.98 2.10
C THR A 43 5.86 -8.56 1.57
N TYR A 44 6.80 -7.79 2.13
CA TYR A 44 7.12 -6.45 1.66
C TYR A 44 7.59 -6.45 0.20
N THR A 45 8.43 -7.42 -0.19
CA THR A 45 8.90 -7.58 -1.57
C THR A 45 7.73 -7.75 -2.54
N ASN A 46 6.76 -8.59 -2.20
CA ASN A 46 5.56 -8.76 -3.03
C ASN A 46 4.74 -7.47 -3.08
N ALA A 47 4.62 -6.75 -1.96
CA ALA A 47 3.92 -5.48 -1.91
C ALA A 47 4.58 -4.42 -2.81
N LYS A 48 5.91 -4.33 -2.80
CA LYS A 48 6.68 -3.43 -3.67
C LYS A 48 6.51 -3.75 -5.14
N ILE A 49 6.57 -5.04 -5.51
CA ILE A 49 6.32 -5.46 -6.90
C ILE A 49 4.93 -5.02 -7.36
N ILE A 50 3.90 -5.27 -6.54
CA ILE A 50 2.53 -4.88 -6.87
C ILE A 50 2.40 -3.36 -6.98
N ALA A 51 2.95 -2.60 -6.02
CA ALA A 51 2.90 -1.14 -6.05
C ALA A 51 3.67 -0.55 -7.24
N ASP A 52 4.81 -1.11 -7.64
CA ASP A 52 5.57 -0.69 -8.82
C ASP A 52 4.79 -0.96 -10.12
N LEU A 53 4.13 -2.12 -10.22
CA LEU A 53 3.30 -2.46 -11.39
C LEU A 53 2.09 -1.52 -11.51
N LEU A 54 1.39 -1.30 -10.40
CA LEU A 54 0.25 -0.36 -10.35
C LEU A 54 0.69 1.08 -10.61
N GLY A 55 1.87 1.47 -10.11
CA GLY A 55 2.46 2.79 -10.34
C GLY A 55 2.76 3.02 -11.82
N LYS A 56 3.32 2.02 -12.50
CA LYS A 56 3.55 2.09 -13.96
C LYS A 56 2.25 2.17 -14.77
N ASP A 57 1.27 1.33 -14.43
CA ASP A 57 -0.04 1.31 -15.11
C ASP A 57 -0.75 2.66 -15.02
N ARG A 58 -0.63 3.33 -13.86
CA ARG A 58 -1.34 4.58 -13.55
C ARG A 58 -0.51 5.84 -13.67
N ASN A 59 0.78 5.71 -14.03
CA ASN A 59 1.76 6.79 -14.00
C ASN A 59 1.82 7.50 -12.63
N LEU A 60 1.81 6.71 -11.55
CA LEU A 60 1.90 7.16 -10.16
C LEU A 60 3.21 6.70 -9.53
N GLY A 61 3.69 7.47 -8.56
CA GLY A 61 4.74 7.00 -7.65
C GLY A 61 4.23 5.85 -6.77
N ASN A 62 5.15 5.24 -6.01
CA ASN A 62 4.78 4.56 -4.77
C ASN A 62 5.69 4.96 -3.60
N SER A 63 5.15 4.95 -2.39
CA SER A 63 5.88 5.18 -1.15
C SER A 63 5.42 4.26 -0.02
N ASP A 64 6.31 4.03 0.93
CA ASP A 64 5.97 3.30 2.14
C ASP A 64 5.29 4.23 3.13
N CYS A 65 4.29 3.71 3.86
CA CYS A 65 3.78 4.40 5.02
C CYS A 65 4.94 4.66 5.99
N GLN A 66 5.11 5.92 6.43
CA GLN A 66 6.22 6.30 7.32
C GLN A 66 6.23 5.52 8.64
N HIS A 67 5.08 5.00 9.07
CA HIS A 67 4.94 4.15 10.26
C HIS A 67 5.13 2.64 9.97
N CYS A 68 5.17 2.24 8.70
CA CYS A 68 5.32 0.85 8.28
C CYS A 68 6.64 0.57 7.56
N LYS A 69 7.49 1.59 7.36
CA LYS A 69 8.79 1.43 6.72
C LYS A 69 9.55 0.26 7.36
N PRO A 70 10.05 -0.71 6.57
CA PRO A 70 10.96 -1.71 7.11
C PRO A 70 12.20 -0.96 7.64
N GLN A 71 12.56 -1.20 8.91
CA GLN A 71 13.83 -0.78 9.48
C GLN A 71 14.94 -1.73 9.01
#